data_AF-A0A7X7D8Y9-F1
#
_entry.id   AF-A0A7X7D8Y9-F1
#
_cell.length_a   1.000
_cell.length_b   1.000
_cell.length_c   1.000
_cell.angle_alpha   90.00
_cell.angle_beta   90.00
_cell.angle_gamma   90.00
#
_symmetry.space_group_name_H-M   'P 1'
#
loop_
_entity.id
_entity.type
_entity.pdbx_description
1 polymer ?
#
loop_
_entity_poly.entity_id
_entity_poly.type
_entity_poly.pdbx_seq_one_letter_code
_entity_poly.pdbx_strand_id
1 'polypeptide(L)'
;MPCFVYGPERTLPDIRRDAFTVLQPDHGVSDPHPTAGAMAVGARLPLIAYNVWLADPDLSLARAVARKIRSPNLRTLGLQVGHRVQVSMNLIAPEVVDPATATDAVAEHAEVAGCELVGLLPRAVLGRIPPERWGELGLAEDRTIEAQLERR
;
A
#
# COMPACT_ATOMS: atom_id res chain seq x y z
N MET A 1 25.07 9.50 -5.45
CA MET A 1 23.97 9.12 -4.54
C MET A 1 24.04 7.61 -4.34
N PRO A 2 24.05 7.08 -3.11
CA PRO A 2 23.89 5.65 -2.87
C PRO A 2 22.53 5.18 -3.39
N CYS A 3 22.53 4.06 -4.11
CA CYS A 3 21.32 3.49 -4.70
C CYS A 3 21.23 1.99 -4.38
N PHE A 4 20.07 1.58 -3.89
CA PHE A 4 19.72 0.19 -3.63
C PHE A 4 18.75 -0.30 -4.70
N VAL A 5 18.96 -1.50 -5.22
CA VAL A 5 18.06 -2.13 -6.17
C VAL A 5 17.08 -3.04 -5.42
N TYR A 6 15.79 -2.87 -5.67
CA TYR A 6 14.74 -3.70 -5.09
C TYR A 6 13.92 -4.42 -6.16
N GLY A 7 13.28 -5.52 -5.78
CA GLY A 7 12.56 -6.37 -6.72
C GLY A 7 12.27 -7.75 -6.14
N PRO A 8 12.17 -8.78 -6.98
CA PRO A 8 11.85 -10.15 -6.55
C PRO A 8 12.82 -10.71 -5.50
N GLU A 9 14.09 -10.32 -5.55
CA GLU A 9 15.16 -10.84 -4.68
C GLU A 9 15.25 -10.11 -3.33
N ARG A 10 14.88 -8.82 -3.28
CA ARG A 10 14.97 -7.96 -2.09
C ARG A 10 13.78 -7.04 -2.02
N THR A 11 13.05 -7.09 -0.91
CA THR A 11 11.88 -6.24 -0.73
C THR A 11 12.29 -4.84 -0.28
N LEU A 12 11.54 -3.81 -0.72
CA LEU A 12 11.79 -2.43 -0.30
C LEU A 12 11.74 -2.24 1.24
N PRO A 13 10.82 -2.88 1.99
CA PRO A 13 10.87 -2.84 3.46
C PRO A 13 12.17 -3.36 4.07
N ASP A 14 12.75 -4.42 3.52
CA ASP A 14 14.00 -5.00 4.04
C ASP A 14 15.18 -4.10 3.72
N ILE A 15 15.24 -3.54 2.50
CA ILE A 15 16.23 -2.51 2.15
C ILE A 15 16.16 -1.32 3.11
N ARG A 16 14.95 -0.83 3.42
CA ARG A 16 14.77 0.29 4.35
C ARG A 16 15.22 -0.03 5.78
N ARG A 17 15.17 -1.30 6.19
CA ARG A 17 15.60 -1.76 7.51
C ARG A 17 17.12 -1.91 7.60
N ASP A 18 17.72 -2.44 6.54
CA ASP A 18 19.08 -2.99 6.57
C ASP A 18 20.12 -2.10 5.85
N ALA A 19 19.67 -1.05 5.14
CA ALA A 19 20.54 -0.11 4.45
C ALA A 19 21.57 0.52 5.40
N PHE A 20 22.83 0.53 4.96
CA PHE A 20 24.00 1.08 5.67
C PHE A 20 24.35 0.40 7.00
N THR A 21 23.64 -0.67 7.38
CA THR A 21 23.98 -1.49 8.54
C THR A 21 24.58 -2.81 8.08
N VAL A 22 23.76 -3.68 7.50
CA VAL A 22 24.17 -4.99 6.98
C VAL A 22 24.08 -5.06 5.46
N LEU A 23 23.41 -4.08 4.83
CA LEU A 23 23.29 -3.96 3.38
C LEU A 23 24.01 -2.72 2.86
N GLN A 24 24.95 -2.91 1.94
CA GLN A 24 25.62 -1.83 1.21
C GLN A 24 24.85 -1.43 -0.06
N PRO A 25 24.96 -0.18 -0.52
CA PRO A 25 24.35 0.24 -1.79
C PRO A 25 24.86 -0.59 -2.97
N ASP A 26 23.97 -0.92 -3.91
CA ASP A 26 24.32 -1.64 -5.14
C ASP A 26 25.08 -0.73 -6.13
N HIS A 27 24.78 0.56 -6.10
CA HIS A 27 25.44 1.56 -6.94
C HIS A 27 25.73 2.85 -6.15
N GLY A 28 26.75 3.58 -6.62
CA GLY A 28 27.15 4.86 -6.04
C GLY A 28 28.13 4.71 -4.87
N VAL A 29 28.21 5.75 -4.05
CA VAL A 29 29.07 5.79 -2.85
C VAL A 29 28.47 4.96 -1.73
N SER A 30 29.30 4.45 -0.81
CA SER A 30 28.85 3.60 0.30
C SER A 30 28.15 4.36 1.43
N ASP A 31 28.44 5.65 1.59
CA ASP A 31 27.86 6.47 2.65
C ASP A 31 26.55 7.14 2.24
N PRO A 32 25.58 7.31 3.17
CA PRO A 32 24.37 8.06 2.92
C PRO A 32 24.69 9.52 2.59
N HIS A 33 23.99 10.09 1.60
CA HIS A 33 24.11 11.51 1.31
C HIS A 33 23.57 12.33 2.49
N PRO A 34 24.27 13.38 2.99
CA PRO A 34 23.92 14.06 4.23
C PRO A 34 22.49 14.60 4.31
N THR A 35 21.95 15.08 3.19
CA THR A 35 20.60 15.68 3.14
C THR A 35 19.57 14.84 2.38
N ALA A 36 20.02 13.89 1.57
CA ALA A 36 19.15 13.15 0.64
C ALA A 36 19.05 11.66 1.00
N GLY A 37 19.91 11.18 1.91
CA GLY A 37 20.01 9.77 2.25
C GLY A 37 20.40 8.93 1.05
N ALA A 38 19.49 8.07 0.61
CA ALA A 38 19.70 7.10 -0.45
C ALA A 38 18.48 6.95 -1.35
N MET A 39 18.70 6.39 -2.54
CA MET A 39 17.63 6.00 -3.45
C MET A 39 17.41 4.49 -3.39
N ALA A 40 16.17 4.08 -3.61
CA ALA A 40 15.84 2.70 -3.90
C ALA A 40 15.09 2.64 -5.24
N VAL A 41 15.62 1.88 -6.19
CA VAL A 41 15.09 1.75 -7.55
C VAL A 41 14.76 0.30 -7.82
N GLY A 42 13.63 0.03 -8.48
CA GLY A 42 13.21 -1.34 -8.71
C GLY A 42 12.11 -1.43 -9.75
N ALA A 43 11.99 -2.63 -10.32
CA ALA A 43 10.89 -3.00 -11.21
C ALA A 43 9.97 -3.98 -10.48
N ARG A 44 8.66 -3.77 -10.60
CA ARG A 44 7.63 -4.60 -9.96
C ARG A 44 6.32 -4.52 -10.72
N LEU A 45 5.46 -5.50 -10.48
CA LEU A 45 4.06 -5.42 -10.86
C LEU A 45 3.35 -4.27 -10.12
N PRO A 46 2.21 -3.79 -10.64
CA PRO A 46 1.40 -2.77 -9.98
C PRO A 46 1.01 -3.20 -8.57
N LEU A 47 1.09 -2.24 -7.65
CA LEU A 47 0.60 -2.36 -6.29
C LEU A 47 -0.45 -1.27 -6.09
N ILE A 48 -1.45 -1.57 -5.27
CA ILE A 48 -2.46 -0.60 -4.86
C ILE A 48 -2.19 -0.17 -3.43
N ALA A 49 -2.03 1.14 -3.21
CA ALA A 49 -2.03 1.73 -1.87
C ALA A 49 -3.47 2.09 -1.52
N TYR A 50 -3.97 1.54 -0.42
CA TYR A 50 -5.38 1.58 -0.08
C TYR A 50 -5.56 1.65 1.44
N ASN A 51 -6.42 2.54 1.89
CA ASN A 51 -6.67 2.74 3.31
C ASN A 51 -8.14 2.46 3.63
N VAL A 52 -8.38 1.84 4.78
CA VAL A 52 -9.72 1.68 5.36
C VAL A 52 -9.76 2.46 6.67
N TRP A 53 -10.68 3.42 6.74
CA TRP A 53 -10.87 4.30 7.90
C TRP A 53 -11.83 3.65 8.89
N LEU A 54 -11.45 3.60 10.16
CA LEU A 54 -12.33 3.10 11.21
C LEU A 54 -13.37 4.14 11.59
N ALA A 55 -14.57 3.70 11.94
CA ALA A 55 -15.65 4.56 12.43
C ALA A 55 -15.32 5.16 13.80
N ASP A 56 -14.85 4.33 14.72
CA ASP A 56 -14.26 4.77 15.98
C ASP A 56 -12.74 4.90 15.83
N PRO A 57 -12.12 6.07 16.11
CA PRO A 57 -10.68 6.27 15.93
C PRO A 57 -9.81 5.58 17.01
N ASP A 58 -9.90 4.25 17.12
CA ASP A 58 -9.09 3.43 18.01
C ASP A 58 -7.81 2.92 17.32
N LEU A 59 -6.68 3.56 17.62
CA LEU A 59 -5.36 3.18 17.10
C LEU A 59 -4.92 1.78 17.55
N SER A 60 -5.28 1.37 18.76
CA SER A 60 -4.94 0.05 19.28
C SER A 60 -5.67 -1.04 18.51
N LEU A 61 -6.97 -0.85 18.27
CA LEU A 61 -7.77 -1.72 17.40
C LEU A 61 -7.19 -1.77 15.98
N ALA A 62 -6.93 -0.62 15.35
CA ALA A 62 -6.38 -0.60 13.99
C ALA A 62 -5.05 -1.35 13.88
N ARG A 63 -4.16 -1.22 14.87
CA ARG A 63 -2.91 -1.99 14.93
C ARG A 63 -3.15 -3.49 15.11
N ALA A 64 -4.16 -3.88 15.88
CA ALA A 64 -4.55 -5.27 16.06
C ALA A 64 -5.10 -5.88 14.77
N VAL A 65 -6.04 -5.19 14.10
CA VAL A 65 -6.59 -5.58 12.80
C VAL A 65 -5.50 -5.66 11.75
N ALA A 66 -4.64 -4.64 11.64
CA ALA A 66 -3.51 -4.64 10.71
C ALA A 66 -2.64 -5.90 10.88
N ARG A 67 -2.26 -6.25 12.12
CA ARG A 67 -1.48 -7.48 12.37
C ARG A 67 -2.23 -8.75 11.94
N LYS A 68 -3.54 -8.81 12.20
CA LYS A 68 -4.36 -10.00 11.96
C LYS A 68 -4.55 -10.29 10.47
N ILE A 69 -4.79 -9.26 9.65
CA ILE A 69 -5.04 -9.43 8.21
C ILE A 69 -3.77 -9.41 7.35
N ARG A 70 -2.61 -9.12 7.96
CA ARG A 70 -1.33 -9.04 7.24
C ARG A 70 -1.00 -10.38 6.60
N SER A 71 -0.59 -10.34 5.34
CA SER A 71 -0.17 -11.53 4.60
C SER A 71 1.03 -11.23 3.67
N PRO A 72 1.53 -12.21 2.91
CA PRO A 72 2.51 -11.95 1.85
C PRO A 72 1.98 -10.98 0.77
N ASN A 73 0.68 -11.08 0.44
CA ASN A 73 0.03 -10.30 -0.63
C ASN A 73 -0.57 -8.98 -0.12
N LEU A 74 -0.70 -8.81 1.20
CA LEU A 74 -1.27 -7.63 1.84
C LEU A 74 -0.35 -7.15 2.96
N ARG A 75 0.29 -5.99 2.76
CA ARG A 75 1.04 -5.31 3.81
C ARG A 75 0.16 -4.29 4.49
N THR A 76 0.18 -4.26 5.80
CA THR A 76 -0.73 -3.44 6.61
C THR A 76 0.00 -2.73 7.73
N LEU A 77 -0.52 -1.55 8.11
CA LEU A 77 -0.13 -0.78 9.28
C LEU A 77 -1.37 -0.11 9.88
N GLY A 78 -1.49 -0.09 11.21
CA GLY A 78 -2.48 0.74 11.91
C GLY A 78 -1.90 2.12 12.16
N LEU A 79 -2.51 3.16 11.59
CA LEU A 79 -2.00 4.53 11.62
C LEU A 79 -3.05 5.51 12.13
N GLN A 80 -2.62 6.49 12.92
CA GLN A 80 -3.41 7.66 13.29
C GLN A 80 -3.03 8.83 12.38
N VAL A 81 -4.04 9.50 11.82
CA VAL A 81 -3.88 10.68 10.97
C VAL A 81 -4.82 11.77 11.48
N GLY A 82 -4.24 12.73 12.21
CA GLY A 82 -5.02 13.74 12.93
C GLY A 82 -5.94 13.07 13.97
N HIS A 83 -7.25 13.31 13.84
CA HIS A 83 -8.30 12.76 14.71
C HIS A 83 -8.90 11.45 14.18
N ARG A 84 -8.44 10.95 13.03
CA ARG A 84 -8.93 9.72 12.40
C ARG A 84 -7.90 8.60 12.53
N VAL A 85 -8.36 7.37 12.46
CA VAL A 85 -7.52 6.17 12.46
C VAL A 85 -7.87 5.30 11.25
N GLN A 86 -6.85 4.68 10.68
CA GLN A 86 -6.97 3.82 9.53
C GLN A 86 -6.12 2.56 9.66
N VAL A 87 -6.56 1.53 8.95
CA VAL A 87 -5.70 0.44 8.51
C VAL A 87 -5.17 0.83 7.14
N SER A 88 -3.91 1.27 7.09
CA SER A 88 -3.22 1.58 5.84
C SER A 88 -2.64 0.33 5.23
N MET A 89 -2.88 0.12 3.94
CA MET A 89 -2.57 -1.13 3.26
C MET A 89 -1.87 -0.91 1.92
N ASN A 90 -1.00 -1.86 1.60
CA ASN A 90 -0.35 -2.00 0.32
C ASN A 90 -0.69 -3.41 -0.20
N LEU A 91 -1.53 -3.48 -1.22
CA LEU A 91 -1.93 -4.71 -1.89
C LEU A 91 -0.81 -5.03 -2.90
N ILE A 92 0.05 -5.99 -2.53
CA ILE A 92 1.26 -6.36 -3.27
C ILE A 92 0.91 -7.13 -4.55
N ALA A 93 -0.13 -7.94 -4.47
CA ALA A 93 -0.67 -8.74 -5.57
C ALA A 93 -2.20 -8.50 -5.64
N PRO A 94 -2.63 -7.35 -6.21
CA PRO A 94 -4.04 -6.93 -6.22
C PRO A 94 -4.95 -7.87 -7.04
N GLU A 95 -4.39 -8.76 -7.84
CA GLU A 95 -5.07 -9.87 -8.48
C GLU A 95 -5.44 -11.00 -7.50
N VAL A 96 -4.74 -11.11 -6.37
CA VAL A 96 -5.03 -12.11 -5.32
C VAL A 96 -5.87 -11.51 -4.20
N VAL A 97 -5.51 -10.30 -3.74
CA VAL A 97 -6.25 -9.56 -2.70
C VAL A 97 -6.55 -8.17 -3.23
N ASP A 98 -7.80 -7.96 -3.65
CA ASP A 98 -8.29 -6.70 -4.19
C ASP A 98 -8.81 -5.74 -3.07
N PRO A 99 -9.11 -4.47 -3.38
CA PRO A 99 -9.65 -3.52 -2.41
C PRO A 99 -10.93 -3.99 -1.70
N ALA A 100 -11.81 -4.71 -2.39
CA ALA A 100 -13.05 -5.23 -1.81
C ALA A 100 -12.73 -6.27 -0.73
N THR A 101 -11.92 -7.28 -1.08
CA THR A 101 -11.47 -8.34 -0.17
C THR A 101 -10.71 -7.77 1.03
N ALA A 102 -9.83 -6.79 0.81
CA ALA A 102 -9.07 -6.14 1.89
C ALA A 102 -9.97 -5.34 2.83
N THR A 103 -11.02 -4.68 2.29
CA THR A 103 -12.01 -3.95 3.10
C THR A 103 -12.83 -4.91 3.93
N ASP A 104 -13.32 -6.01 3.32
CA ASP A 104 -14.14 -7.01 4.00
C ASP A 104 -13.35 -7.65 5.16
N ALA A 105 -12.06 -7.94 4.98
CA ALA A 105 -11.19 -8.44 6.03
C ALA A 105 -11.00 -7.47 7.21
N VAL A 106 -11.05 -6.15 6.97
CA VAL A 106 -11.06 -5.15 8.05
C VAL A 106 -12.44 -5.11 8.74
N ALA A 107 -13.52 -5.14 7.94
CA ALA A 107 -14.90 -5.05 8.40
C ALA A 107 -15.31 -6.23 9.31
N GLU A 108 -14.67 -7.39 9.17
CA GLU A 108 -14.84 -8.53 10.10
C GLU A 108 -14.41 -8.22 11.54
N HIS A 109 -13.64 -7.16 11.77
CA HIS A 109 -13.03 -6.87 13.07
C HIS A 109 -13.23 -5.44 13.56
N ALA A 110 -13.69 -4.53 12.70
CA ALA A 110 -13.93 -3.13 13.06
C ALA A 110 -15.01 -2.52 12.15
N GLU A 111 -15.73 -1.54 12.69
CA GLU A 111 -16.68 -0.76 11.88
C GLU A 111 -15.93 0.20 10.95
N VAL A 112 -16.31 0.19 9.66
CA VAL A 112 -15.65 0.97 8.61
C VAL A 112 -16.42 2.25 8.34
N ALA A 113 -15.75 3.40 8.43
CA ALA A 113 -16.31 4.71 8.06
C ALA A 113 -16.15 5.04 6.57
N GLY A 114 -15.23 4.37 5.88
CA GLY A 114 -15.01 4.55 4.45
C GLY A 114 -13.62 4.15 4.02
N CYS A 115 -13.39 4.21 2.72
CA CYS A 115 -12.16 3.76 2.10
C CYS A 115 -11.50 4.87 1.27
N GLU A 116 -10.20 4.72 1.04
CA GLU A 116 -9.42 5.66 0.25
C GLU A 116 -8.40 4.91 -0.61
N LEU A 117 -8.52 5.07 -1.92
CA LEU A 117 -7.46 4.74 -2.86
C LEU A 117 -6.42 5.86 -2.89
N VAL A 118 -5.17 5.51 -2.60
CA VAL A 118 -4.03 6.42 -2.72
C VAL A 118 -3.37 6.23 -4.08
N GLY A 119 -3.64 7.16 -5.00
CA GLY A 119 -3.13 7.11 -6.37
C GLY A 119 -4.11 6.43 -7.33
N LEU A 120 -3.64 5.44 -8.07
CA LEU A 120 -4.40 4.76 -9.13
C LEU A 120 -4.38 3.25 -8.93
N LEU A 121 -5.35 2.56 -9.53
CA LEU A 121 -5.40 1.10 -9.62
C LEU A 121 -5.41 0.61 -11.08
N PRO A 122 -5.03 -0.64 -11.38
CA PRO A 122 -5.25 -1.19 -12.71
C PRO A 122 -6.74 -1.38 -13.02
N ARG A 123 -7.17 -1.07 -14.24
CA ARG A 123 -8.55 -1.29 -14.72
C ARG A 123 -8.99 -2.75 -14.58
N ALA A 124 -8.07 -3.68 -14.81
CA ALA A 124 -8.33 -5.11 -14.63
C ALA A 124 -8.71 -5.49 -13.18
N VAL A 125 -8.19 -4.77 -12.18
CA VAL A 125 -8.57 -4.99 -10.77
C VAL A 125 -9.95 -4.40 -10.51
N LEU A 126 -10.21 -3.18 -10.98
CA LEU A 126 -11.52 -2.53 -10.85
C LEU A 126 -12.63 -3.38 -11.46
N GLY A 127 -12.41 -3.93 -12.67
CA GLY A 127 -13.40 -4.73 -13.39
C GLY A 127 -13.78 -6.07 -12.74
N ARG A 128 -13.04 -6.51 -11.71
CA ARG A 128 -13.40 -7.69 -10.90
C ARG A 128 -14.28 -7.36 -9.71
N ILE A 129 -14.38 -6.08 -9.35
CA ILE A 129 -15.19 -5.59 -8.24
C ILE A 129 -16.57 -5.19 -8.80
N PRO A 130 -17.68 -5.67 -8.20
CA PRO A 130 -19.02 -5.27 -8.61
C PRO A 130 -19.17 -3.73 -8.63
N PRO A 131 -19.66 -3.12 -9.72
CA PRO A 131 -19.77 -1.66 -9.85
C PRO A 131 -20.54 -0.96 -8.72
N GLU A 132 -21.53 -1.63 -8.14
CA GLU A 132 -22.31 -1.15 -7.01
C GLU A 132 -21.46 -0.90 -5.75
N ARG A 133 -20.31 -1.58 -5.61
CA ARG A 133 -19.39 -1.41 -4.48
C ARG A 133 -18.37 -0.30 -4.69
N TRP A 134 -18.22 0.25 -5.91
CA TRP A 134 -17.15 1.20 -6.20
C TRP A 134 -17.25 2.45 -5.32
N GLY A 135 -18.46 2.96 -5.10
CA GLY A 135 -18.70 4.15 -4.25
C GLY A 135 -18.25 3.96 -2.80
N GLU A 136 -18.64 2.85 -2.15
CA GLU A 136 -18.26 2.57 -0.76
C GLU A 136 -16.76 2.28 -0.59
N LEU A 137 -16.12 1.72 -1.63
CA LEU A 137 -14.69 1.41 -1.66
C LEU A 137 -13.83 2.62 -2.09
N GLY A 138 -14.43 3.78 -2.38
CA GLY A 138 -13.69 4.95 -2.86
C GLY A 138 -12.99 4.71 -4.21
N LEU A 139 -13.61 3.90 -5.07
CA LEU A 139 -13.11 3.53 -6.39
C LEU A 139 -13.96 4.18 -7.49
N ALA A 140 -13.34 4.42 -8.64
CA ALA A 140 -14.02 4.89 -9.84
C ALA A 140 -13.19 4.57 -11.09
N GLU A 141 -13.83 4.56 -12.25
CA GLU A 141 -13.17 4.27 -13.52
C GLU A 141 -12.05 5.27 -13.86
N ASP A 142 -12.25 6.55 -13.53
CA ASP A 142 -11.24 7.60 -13.73
C ASP A 142 -10.05 7.51 -12.77
N ARG A 143 -10.11 6.63 -11.77
CA ARG A 143 -8.98 6.30 -10.89
C ARG A 143 -8.12 5.16 -11.43
N THR A 144 -8.43 4.64 -12.62
CA THR A 144 -7.61 3.60 -13.23
C THR A 144 -6.38 4.17 -13.93
N ILE A 145 -5.27 3.41 -13.93
CA ILE A 145 -4.03 3.78 -14.63
C ILE A 145 -4.32 4.00 -16.12
N GLU A 146 -5.05 3.08 -16.72
CA GLU A 146 -5.38 3.06 -18.14
C GLU A 146 -6.26 4.25 -18.52
N ALA A 147 -7.28 4.60 -17.72
CA ALA A 147 -8.12 5.76 -17.99
C ALA A 147 -7.32 7.08 -17.91
N GLN A 148 -6.31 7.15 -17.04
CA GLN A 148 -5.43 8.32 -16.95
C GLN A 148 -4.40 8.38 -18.08
N LEU A 149 -4.02 7.25 -18.67
CA LEU A 149 -3.14 7.20 -19.83
C LEU A 149 -3.87 7.60 -21.12
N GLU A 150 -5.12 7.17 -21.28
CA GLU A 150 -5.96 7.48 -22.45
C GLU A 150 -6.36 8.97 -22.54
N ARG A 151 -6.24 9.72 -21.43
CA ARG A 151 -6.54 11.16 -21.35
C ARG A 151 -5.36 12.05 -21.76
N ARG A 152 -4.20 11.48 -22.08
CA ARG A 152 -2.97 12.19 -22.44
C ARG A 152 -2.82 12.29 -23.95
#